data_AF-A0A3A8WCD1-F1
#
_entry.id   AF-A0A3A8WCD1-F1
#
_cell.length_a   1.000
_cell.length_b   1.000
_cell.length_c   1.000
_cell.angle_alpha   90.00
_cell.angle_beta   90.00
_cell.angle_gamma   90.00
#
_symmetry.space_group_name_H-M   'P 1'
#
loop_
_entity.id
_entity.type
_entity.pdbx_description
1 polymer ?
#
loop_
_entity_poly.entity_id
_entity_poly.type
_entity_poly.pdbx_seq_one_letter_code
_entity_poly.pdbx_strand_id
1 'polypeptide(L)'
;MKIIGKIMAAVLALSLMAGYGSIHTKQAALAAKTFKIKADVDFTLKLPESWRNNYVIKRSKSKKQGSYVAFFSKKCYQQTTDGWLFSIMRYKDDSYMDMPQYELAGKWNGFNYVAVFPTDIQTFGATKAAKKQYLKLSGGVDNVIVSIRPAERRKEEKGVCRFSDFSLKLPESWKNNYIVEMGKGNEKENSYVAFCAKECYNQTKLGWLFSIGRFTDESYQELPDYELVGMWNGVSYVAIFPTDVQFDGVTEEAAAQYQKLDKSVKKVVRSIAP
;
A
#
# COMPACT_ATOMS: atom_id res chain seq x y z
N MET A 1 28.08 31.33 46.50
CA MET A 1 27.14 31.75 45.45
C MET A 1 27.82 31.58 44.09
N LYS A 2 27.16 30.85 43.19
CA LYS A 2 27.60 30.57 41.81
C LYS A 2 27.64 31.86 40.99
N ILE A 3 28.53 31.92 40.00
CA ILE A 3 28.32 32.36 38.60
C ILE A 3 29.69 32.66 37.99
N ILE A 4 30.21 31.75 37.16
CA ILE A 4 31.11 32.08 36.04
C ILE A 4 30.66 31.23 34.87
N GLY A 5 29.83 31.81 34.01
CA GLY A 5 29.45 31.27 32.71
C GLY A 5 29.93 32.24 31.65
N LYS A 6 31.00 31.86 30.95
CA LYS A 6 31.66 32.61 29.88
C LYS A 6 30.76 32.77 28.65
N ILE A 7 30.80 33.98 28.08
CA ILE A 7 31.01 34.31 26.67
C ILE A 7 30.11 33.60 25.64
N MET A 8 29.29 34.40 24.93
CA MET A 8 29.28 34.45 23.45
C MET A 8 28.45 35.64 22.98
N ALA A 9 29.13 36.59 22.34
CA ALA A 9 28.53 37.63 21.52
C ALA A 9 28.30 37.09 20.11
N ALA A 10 27.17 37.42 19.49
CA ALA A 10 27.08 37.64 18.04
C ALA A 10 25.79 38.39 17.69
N VAL A 11 26.00 39.57 17.14
CA VAL A 11 25.06 40.53 16.54
C VAL A 11 24.42 39.93 15.28
N LEU A 12 23.16 40.28 14.95
CA LEU A 12 22.80 40.65 13.57
C LEU A 12 21.45 41.38 13.43
N ALA A 13 21.48 42.30 12.47
CA ALA A 13 20.68 43.50 12.28
C ALA A 13 19.24 43.31 11.80
N LEU A 14 18.42 44.33 12.09
CA LEU A 14 17.23 44.69 11.31
C LEU A 14 17.65 45.13 9.89
N SER A 15 16.92 44.68 8.87
CA SER A 15 16.67 45.49 7.67
C SER A 15 15.28 45.22 7.10
N LEU A 16 14.48 46.28 7.08
CA LEU A 16 13.33 46.47 6.18
C LEU A 16 13.90 46.96 4.84
N MET A 17 13.45 46.39 3.72
CA MET A 17 13.21 47.07 2.44
C MET A 17 12.64 46.08 1.41
N ALA A 18 11.70 46.57 0.61
CA ALA A 18 10.94 45.84 -0.39
C ALA A 18 11.78 45.37 -1.58
N GLY A 19 11.41 44.20 -2.14
CA GLY A 19 11.93 43.68 -3.40
C GLY A 19 11.35 42.29 -3.68
N TYR A 20 10.49 42.19 -4.69
CA TYR A 20 10.02 40.92 -5.25
C TYR A 20 11.23 40.14 -5.78
N GLY A 21 11.57 39.03 -5.12
CA GLY A 21 12.66 38.15 -5.52
C GLY A 21 12.78 37.00 -4.53
N SER A 22 12.65 35.78 -5.03
CA SER A 22 12.70 34.55 -4.23
C SER A 22 14.05 34.45 -3.51
N ILE A 23 14.06 34.68 -2.19
CA ILE A 23 15.22 34.40 -1.34
C ILE A 23 14.87 33.17 -0.50
N HIS A 24 15.32 32.01 -0.96
CA HIS A 24 15.50 30.83 -0.13
C HIS A 24 16.54 31.14 0.96
N THR A 25 16.09 31.75 2.05
CA THR A 25 16.83 31.74 3.30
C THR A 25 16.78 30.31 3.84
N LYS A 26 17.88 29.57 3.65
CA LYS A 26 18.15 28.35 4.42
C LYS A 26 18.36 28.76 5.88
N GLN A 27 17.27 28.97 6.59
CA GLN A 27 17.29 29.01 8.04
C GLN A 27 17.52 27.57 8.50
N ALA A 28 18.58 27.35 9.29
CA ALA A 28 18.84 26.07 9.93
C ALA A 28 17.65 25.74 10.83
N ALA A 29 16.71 24.96 10.30
CA ALA A 29 15.55 24.52 11.03
C ALA A 29 16.04 23.61 12.16
N LEU A 30 15.77 24.01 13.40
CA LEU A 30 15.72 23.06 14.52
C LEU A 30 15.01 21.81 14.01
N ALA A 31 15.65 20.64 14.09
CA ALA A 31 15.11 19.40 13.54
C ALA A 31 13.69 19.19 14.09
N ALA A 32 12.69 19.51 13.26
CA ALA A 32 11.30 19.45 13.68
C ALA A 32 11.02 18.00 14.06
N LYS A 33 10.41 17.79 15.23
CA LYS A 33 9.98 16.45 15.63
C LYS A 33 9.05 15.91 14.53
N THR A 34 9.31 14.69 14.09
CA THR A 34 8.54 14.00 13.05
C THR A 34 8.06 12.65 13.54
N PHE A 35 7.00 12.12 12.94
CA PHE A 35 6.54 10.76 13.15
C PHE A 35 6.41 10.03 11.80
N LYS A 36 6.81 8.76 11.77
CA LYS A 36 6.73 7.91 10.58
C LYS A 36 5.30 7.38 10.43
N ILE A 37 4.76 7.44 9.22
CA ILE A 37 3.51 6.76 8.87
C ILE A 37 3.73 5.80 7.71
N LYS A 38 2.94 4.73 7.70
CA LYS A 38 2.78 3.84 6.55
C LYS A 38 1.54 4.27 5.78
N ALA A 39 1.73 5.19 4.83
CA ALA A 39 0.65 5.79 4.07
C ALA A 39 0.03 4.81 3.07
N ASP A 40 0.83 3.86 2.57
CA ASP A 40 0.43 2.74 1.73
C ASP A 40 1.23 1.48 2.12
N VAL A 41 0.88 0.32 1.57
CA VAL A 41 1.69 -0.89 1.76
C VAL A 41 3.08 -0.78 1.13
N ASP A 42 3.23 0.05 0.08
CA ASP A 42 4.47 0.14 -0.71
C ASP A 42 5.48 1.17 -0.18
N PHE A 43 5.04 2.16 0.61
CA PHE A 43 5.90 3.26 1.06
C PHE A 43 5.52 3.81 2.43
N THR A 44 6.52 4.43 3.05
CA THR A 44 6.40 5.17 4.30
C THR A 44 6.91 6.59 4.10
N LEU A 45 6.46 7.51 4.95
CA LEU A 45 6.92 8.89 4.97
C LEU A 45 6.89 9.43 6.40
N LYS A 46 7.61 10.52 6.63
CA LYS A 46 7.66 11.22 7.91
C LYS A 46 6.82 12.48 7.81
N LEU A 47 5.92 12.65 8.76
CA LEU A 47 5.12 13.88 8.91
C LEU A 47 5.68 14.70 10.07
N PRO A 48 5.70 16.04 9.97
CA PRO A 48 5.95 16.91 11.11
C PRO A 48 4.93 16.67 12.22
N GLU A 49 5.34 16.74 13.48
CA GLU A 49 4.44 16.53 14.64
C GLU A 49 3.23 17.48 14.62
N SER A 50 3.39 18.67 14.05
CA SER A 50 2.32 19.65 13.84
C SER A 50 1.18 19.17 12.94
N TRP A 51 1.42 18.12 12.13
CA TRP A 51 0.40 17.49 11.28
C TRP A 51 -0.47 16.50 12.05
N ARG A 52 -0.08 16.06 13.26
CA ARG A 52 -0.85 15.08 14.02
C ARG A 52 -2.32 15.52 14.13
N ASN A 53 -3.23 14.62 13.75
CA ASN A 53 -4.69 14.83 13.74
C ASN A 53 -5.22 15.92 12.79
N ASN A 54 -4.38 16.51 11.94
CA ASN A 54 -4.74 17.64 11.07
C ASN A 54 -4.82 17.32 9.58
N TYR A 55 -4.64 16.06 9.17
CA TYR A 55 -4.73 15.63 7.77
C TYR A 55 -5.73 14.48 7.57
N VAL A 56 -6.12 14.28 6.32
CA VAL A 56 -6.92 13.14 5.83
C VAL A 56 -6.16 12.46 4.69
N ILE A 57 -6.20 11.13 4.61
CA ILE A 57 -5.64 10.36 3.50
C ILE A 57 -6.77 9.73 2.69
N LYS A 58 -6.72 9.86 1.36
CA LYS A 58 -7.56 9.14 0.40
C LYS A 58 -6.70 8.32 -0.55
N ARG A 59 -7.23 7.20 -1.04
CA ARG A 59 -6.48 6.25 -1.87
C ARG A 59 -7.34 5.78 -3.03
N SER A 60 -6.73 5.52 -4.17
CA SER A 60 -7.37 4.75 -5.23
C SER A 60 -7.69 3.34 -4.75
N LYS A 61 -8.79 2.76 -5.24
CA LYS A 61 -9.17 1.37 -4.94
C LYS A 61 -8.25 0.35 -5.62
N SER A 62 -7.71 0.69 -6.79
CA SER A 62 -6.77 -0.16 -7.55
C SER A 62 -5.35 0.38 -7.48
N LYS A 63 -4.37 -0.49 -7.71
CA LYS A 63 -2.92 -0.18 -7.76
C LYS A 63 -2.37 -0.13 -9.20
N LYS A 64 -3.20 0.24 -10.17
CA LYS A 64 -2.81 0.33 -11.58
C LYS A 64 -1.98 1.60 -11.84
N GLN A 65 -1.49 1.74 -13.07
CA GLN A 65 -0.96 3.00 -13.61
C GLN A 65 -1.88 4.17 -13.23
N GLY A 66 -1.31 5.26 -12.70
CA GLY A 66 -2.06 6.45 -12.28
C GLY A 66 -2.78 6.32 -10.93
N SER A 67 -2.64 5.19 -10.21
CA SER A 67 -3.17 5.08 -8.84
C SER A 67 -2.48 6.04 -7.87
N TYR A 68 -3.24 6.55 -6.90
CA TYR A 68 -2.78 7.62 -6.01
C TYR A 68 -3.03 7.35 -4.51
N VAL A 69 -2.24 8.05 -3.69
CA VAL A 69 -2.48 8.30 -2.26
C VAL A 69 -2.45 9.80 -2.05
N ALA A 70 -3.61 10.40 -1.76
CA ALA A 70 -3.82 11.83 -1.67
C ALA A 70 -3.93 12.29 -0.21
N PHE A 71 -3.28 13.40 0.13
CA PHE A 71 -3.27 14.03 1.44
C PHE A 71 -4.05 15.34 1.40
N PHE A 72 -4.90 15.55 2.39
CA PHE A 72 -5.74 16.74 2.50
C PHE A 72 -5.59 17.39 3.86
N SER A 73 -5.73 18.72 3.91
CA SER A 73 -6.00 19.47 5.14
C SER A 73 -7.35 19.05 5.70
N LYS A 74 -7.37 18.54 6.93
CA LYS A 74 -8.57 17.92 7.51
C LYS A 74 -9.74 18.89 7.60
N LYS A 75 -9.52 20.12 8.07
CA LYS A 75 -10.59 21.12 8.21
C LYS A 75 -11.15 21.56 6.87
N CYS A 76 -10.31 21.78 5.86
CA CYS A 76 -10.78 22.12 4.52
C CYS A 76 -11.60 20.95 3.96
N TYR A 77 -11.07 19.74 4.04
CA TYR A 77 -11.72 18.55 3.50
C TYR A 77 -13.09 18.29 4.12
N GLN A 78 -13.21 18.47 5.43
CA GLN A 78 -14.49 18.30 6.12
C GLN A 78 -15.52 19.39 5.80
N GLN A 79 -15.07 20.60 5.47
CA GLN A 79 -15.97 21.73 5.19
C GLN A 79 -16.40 21.78 3.72
N THR A 80 -15.49 21.46 2.80
CA THR A 80 -15.68 21.76 1.37
C THR A 80 -15.33 20.59 0.47
N THR A 81 -14.88 19.46 1.02
CA THR A 81 -14.26 18.33 0.28
C THR A 81 -12.97 18.66 -0.46
N ASP A 82 -12.49 19.91 -0.31
CA ASP A 82 -11.27 20.44 -0.88
C ASP A 82 -10.12 20.42 0.15
N GLY A 83 -9.00 21.10 -0.11
CA GLY A 83 -7.85 21.15 0.78
C GLY A 83 -6.78 20.13 0.42
N TRP A 84 -6.71 19.73 -0.85
CA TRP A 84 -5.66 18.84 -1.34
C TRP A 84 -4.28 19.46 -1.12
N LEU A 85 -3.39 18.73 -0.44
CA LEU A 85 -2.03 19.18 -0.16
C LEU A 85 -1.06 18.65 -1.22
N PHE A 86 -1.14 17.35 -1.48
CA PHE A 86 -0.38 16.65 -2.52
C PHE A 86 -0.93 15.23 -2.69
N SER A 87 -0.56 14.59 -3.79
CA SER A 87 -0.80 13.16 -4.06
C SER A 87 0.50 12.46 -4.39
N ILE A 88 0.66 11.21 -3.93
CA ILE A 88 1.71 10.32 -4.43
C ILE A 88 1.08 9.38 -5.45
N MET A 89 1.48 9.51 -6.71
CA MET A 89 0.97 8.75 -7.85
C MET A 89 2.00 7.71 -8.32
N ARG A 90 1.52 6.62 -8.92
CA ARG A 90 2.36 5.53 -9.43
C ARG A 90 2.32 5.46 -10.95
N TYR A 91 3.49 5.42 -11.57
CA TYR A 91 3.65 5.28 -13.02
C TYR A 91 4.67 4.19 -13.34
N LYS A 92 4.37 3.32 -14.31
CA LYS A 92 5.27 2.29 -14.85
C LYS A 92 6.23 2.87 -15.89
N ASP A 93 5.89 4.03 -16.44
CA ASP A 93 6.59 4.75 -17.48
C ASP A 93 6.81 6.21 -17.07
N ASP A 94 7.26 7.04 -18.00
CA ASP A 94 7.53 8.46 -17.81
C ASP A 94 6.36 9.37 -18.23
N SER A 95 5.14 8.85 -18.38
CA SER A 95 3.95 9.65 -18.73
C SER A 95 3.56 10.71 -17.68
N TYR A 96 4.18 10.68 -16.49
CA TYR A 96 4.03 11.74 -15.49
C TYR A 96 4.74 13.04 -15.87
N MET A 97 5.66 13.02 -16.85
CA MET A 97 6.43 14.20 -17.25
C MET A 97 5.57 15.32 -17.82
N ASP A 98 4.36 15.00 -18.29
CA ASP A 98 3.37 15.97 -18.81
C ASP A 98 2.54 16.64 -17.70
N MET A 99 2.74 16.28 -16.43
CA MET A 99 1.98 16.88 -15.33
C MET A 99 2.48 18.29 -15.00
N PRO A 100 1.57 19.20 -14.61
CA PRO A 100 1.91 20.62 -14.46
C PRO A 100 2.81 20.91 -13.25
N GLN A 101 2.57 20.26 -12.11
CA GLN A 101 3.36 20.48 -10.89
C GLN A 101 3.61 19.15 -10.19
N TYR A 102 4.83 18.62 -10.38
CA TYR A 102 5.23 17.33 -9.83
C TYR A 102 6.69 17.29 -9.39
N GLU A 103 6.99 16.31 -8.54
CA GLU A 103 8.34 15.91 -8.16
C GLU A 103 8.47 14.38 -8.17
N LEU A 104 9.60 13.87 -8.67
CA LEU A 104 9.90 12.45 -8.57
C LEU A 104 10.35 12.11 -7.13
N ALA A 105 9.47 11.47 -6.36
CA ALA A 105 9.74 11.07 -4.98
C ALA A 105 10.61 9.79 -4.89
N GLY A 106 10.62 8.97 -5.94
CA GLY A 106 11.63 7.93 -6.17
C GLY A 106 11.13 6.77 -7.01
N LYS A 107 11.99 5.75 -7.17
CA LYS A 107 11.76 4.61 -8.08
C LYS A 107 11.96 3.30 -7.33
N TRP A 108 10.91 2.47 -7.25
CA TRP A 108 11.00 1.12 -6.65
C TRP A 108 9.83 0.24 -7.10
N ASN A 109 9.99 -1.09 -6.98
CA ASN A 109 8.97 -2.08 -7.35
C ASN A 109 8.42 -1.92 -8.79
N GLY A 110 9.24 -1.45 -9.73
CA GLY A 110 8.81 -1.23 -11.13
C GLY A 110 7.89 -0.03 -11.34
N PHE A 111 7.84 0.90 -10.37
CA PHE A 111 7.08 2.15 -10.49
C PHE A 111 7.95 3.37 -10.16
N ASN A 112 7.71 4.45 -10.89
CA ASN A 112 7.98 5.83 -10.53
C ASN A 112 6.90 6.29 -9.55
N TYR A 113 7.32 6.75 -8.36
CA TYR A 113 6.45 7.39 -7.38
C TYR A 113 6.61 8.89 -7.51
N VAL A 114 5.52 9.56 -7.88
CA VAL A 114 5.52 10.96 -8.28
C VAL A 114 4.64 11.73 -7.31
N ALA A 115 5.21 12.71 -6.62
CA ALA A 115 4.45 13.68 -5.85
C ALA A 115 3.83 14.70 -6.81
N VAL A 116 2.53 14.93 -6.70
CA VAL A 116 1.77 15.88 -7.52
C VAL A 116 1.11 16.89 -6.60
N PHE A 117 1.16 18.16 -6.99
CA PHE A 117 0.74 19.28 -6.16
C PHE A 117 -0.44 20.04 -6.79
N PRO A 118 -1.27 20.69 -5.97
CA PRO A 118 -2.32 21.56 -6.47
C PRO A 118 -1.75 22.78 -7.20
N THR A 119 -2.27 23.03 -8.40
CA THR A 119 -2.02 24.26 -9.16
C THR A 119 -2.98 25.39 -8.77
N ASP A 120 -4.16 25.03 -8.24
CA ASP A 120 -5.24 25.95 -7.92
C ASP A 120 -5.47 26.12 -6.41
N ILE A 121 -6.30 27.10 -6.04
CA ILE A 121 -6.67 27.38 -4.65
C ILE A 121 -7.51 26.25 -4.07
N GLN A 122 -6.94 25.48 -3.14
CA GLN A 122 -7.59 24.34 -2.46
C GLN A 122 -8.36 24.73 -1.19
N THR A 123 -8.78 25.99 -1.09
CA THR A 123 -9.46 26.51 0.12
C THR A 123 -10.69 27.33 -0.22
N PHE A 124 -11.23 27.15 -1.42
CA PHE A 124 -12.43 27.85 -1.84
C PHE A 124 -13.61 27.45 -0.95
N GLY A 125 -14.41 28.43 -0.52
CA GLY A 125 -15.51 28.21 0.43
C GLY A 125 -15.09 27.90 1.88
N ALA A 126 -13.80 27.70 2.18
CA ALA A 126 -13.35 27.32 3.51
C ALA A 126 -13.30 28.49 4.49
N THR A 127 -13.57 28.22 5.77
CA THR A 127 -13.48 29.20 6.86
C THR A 127 -12.04 29.72 7.05
N LYS A 128 -11.87 30.90 7.67
CA LYS A 128 -10.54 31.46 8.02
C LYS A 128 -9.68 30.46 8.82
N ALA A 129 -10.31 29.70 9.73
CA ALA A 129 -9.63 28.70 10.54
C ALA A 129 -9.14 27.49 9.71
N ALA A 130 -9.95 27.05 8.74
CA ALA A 130 -9.57 25.97 7.82
C ALA A 130 -8.44 26.41 6.87
N LYS A 131 -8.54 27.64 6.32
CA LYS A 131 -7.48 28.27 5.51
C LYS A 131 -6.16 28.36 6.26
N LYS A 132 -6.19 28.80 7.53
CA LYS A 132 -4.99 28.85 8.39
C LYS A 132 -4.37 27.46 8.62
N GLN A 133 -5.20 26.43 8.81
CA GLN A 133 -4.68 25.06 8.92
C GLN A 133 -4.05 24.60 7.61
N TYR A 134 -4.71 24.82 6.47
CA TYR A 134 -4.19 24.47 5.15
C TYR A 134 -2.81 25.10 4.91
N LEU A 135 -2.68 26.42 5.10
CA LEU A 135 -1.41 27.14 4.92
C LEU A 135 -0.28 26.60 5.81
N LYS A 136 -0.62 26.23 7.06
CA LYS A 136 0.35 25.64 7.99
C LYS A 136 0.84 24.27 7.51
N LEU A 137 -0.05 23.46 6.94
CA LEU A 137 0.30 22.14 6.42
C LEU A 137 1.05 22.26 5.10
N SER A 138 0.56 23.08 4.16
CA SER A 138 1.16 23.26 2.84
C SER A 138 2.62 23.73 2.92
N GLY A 139 2.96 24.62 3.85
CA GLY A 139 4.33 25.08 4.07
C GLY A 139 5.31 24.00 4.57
N GLY A 140 4.83 22.80 4.92
CA GLY A 140 5.66 21.67 5.35
C GLY A 140 5.73 20.52 4.35
N VAL A 141 5.10 20.63 3.18
CA VAL A 141 4.95 19.54 2.22
C VAL A 141 6.29 19.06 1.67
N ASP A 142 7.21 19.96 1.31
CA ASP A 142 8.50 19.57 0.71
C ASP A 142 9.29 18.63 1.63
N ASN A 143 9.32 18.93 2.93
CA ASN A 143 9.95 18.09 3.95
C ASN A 143 9.30 16.71 4.07
N VAL A 144 8.01 16.62 3.78
CA VAL A 144 7.28 15.35 3.74
C VAL A 144 7.68 14.55 2.50
N ILE A 145 7.73 15.16 1.33
CA ILE A 145 8.05 14.49 0.06
C ILE A 145 9.46 13.89 0.09
N VAL A 146 10.46 14.66 0.52
CA VAL A 146 11.85 14.18 0.61
C VAL A 146 12.04 13.04 1.61
N SER A 147 11.05 12.79 2.49
CA SER A 147 11.08 11.72 3.48
C SER A 147 10.49 10.40 3.00
N ILE A 148 9.91 10.37 1.79
CA ILE A 148 9.27 9.18 1.23
C ILE A 148 10.34 8.11 1.02
N ARG A 149 10.08 6.92 1.56
CA ARG A 149 10.95 5.75 1.43
C ARG A 149 10.10 4.53 1.10
N PRO A 150 10.64 3.55 0.34
CA PRO A 150 9.97 2.27 0.20
C PRO A 150 9.64 1.72 1.59
N ALA A 151 8.44 1.17 1.75
CA ALA A 151 8.11 0.51 2.99
C ALA A 151 9.08 -0.66 3.11
N GLU A 152 9.70 -0.81 4.28
CA GLU A 152 10.42 -2.04 4.58
C GLU A 152 9.46 -3.19 4.28
N ARG A 153 9.80 -3.98 3.25
CA ARG A 153 9.16 -5.27 3.07
C ARG A 153 9.42 -5.97 4.40
N ARG A 154 8.36 -6.29 5.16
CA ARG A 154 8.51 -7.26 6.25
C ARG A 154 9.29 -8.41 5.63
N LYS A 155 10.43 -8.79 6.22
CA LYS A 155 11.20 -9.96 5.76
C LYS A 155 10.16 -11.02 5.47
N GLU A 156 10.02 -11.41 4.21
CA GLU A 156 9.18 -12.54 3.86
C GLU A 156 9.71 -13.67 4.73
N GLU A 157 8.93 -14.09 5.73
CA GLU A 157 9.19 -15.36 6.35
C GLU A 157 9.17 -16.35 5.19
N LYS A 158 10.33 -16.95 4.91
CA LYS A 158 10.48 -17.86 3.78
C LYS A 158 9.35 -18.87 3.84
N GLY A 159 8.59 -18.96 2.75
CA GLY A 159 7.46 -19.87 2.67
C GLY A 159 6.19 -19.37 3.34
N VAL A 160 5.96 -18.08 3.55
CA VAL A 160 4.64 -17.56 3.97
C VAL A 160 4.00 -16.73 2.85
N CYS A 161 2.89 -17.22 2.31
CA CYS A 161 2.03 -16.52 1.35
C CYS A 161 0.96 -15.75 2.12
N ARG A 162 0.82 -14.43 1.89
CA ARG A 162 -0.09 -13.56 2.67
C ARG A 162 -1.15 -12.92 1.79
N PHE A 163 -2.37 -12.90 2.31
CA PHE A 163 -3.53 -12.18 1.77
C PHE A 163 -3.99 -11.13 2.79
N SER A 164 -5.04 -10.38 2.47
CA SER A 164 -5.53 -9.29 3.34
C SER A 164 -5.98 -9.76 4.73
N ASP A 165 -6.41 -11.01 4.82
CA ASP A 165 -7.21 -11.55 5.93
C ASP A 165 -6.80 -12.98 6.33
N PHE A 166 -5.83 -13.56 5.63
CA PHE A 166 -5.21 -14.83 6.01
C PHE A 166 -3.81 -14.95 5.42
N SER A 167 -3.07 -15.96 5.89
CA SER A 167 -1.77 -16.37 5.38
C SER A 167 -1.65 -17.88 5.38
N LEU A 168 -0.78 -18.42 4.52
CA LEU A 168 -0.48 -19.85 4.39
C LEU A 168 1.04 -20.05 4.41
N LYS A 169 1.49 -21.15 5.03
CA LYS A 169 2.88 -21.61 4.96
C LYS A 169 3.05 -22.56 3.77
N LEU A 170 3.73 -22.09 2.73
CA LEU A 170 4.13 -22.86 1.56
C LEU A 170 5.50 -23.51 1.78
N PRO A 171 5.65 -24.82 1.51
CA PRO A 171 6.95 -25.48 1.55
C PRO A 171 7.84 -24.98 0.40
N GLU A 172 9.15 -25.14 0.55
CA GLU A 172 10.14 -24.66 -0.44
C GLU A 172 9.94 -25.28 -1.82
N SER A 173 9.40 -26.51 -1.89
CA SER A 173 9.07 -27.18 -3.15
C SER A 173 8.07 -26.43 -4.03
N TRP A 174 7.27 -25.53 -3.45
CA TRP A 174 6.30 -24.70 -4.19
C TRP A 174 6.96 -23.49 -4.84
N LYS A 175 8.17 -23.10 -4.44
CA LYS A 175 8.83 -21.91 -4.98
C LYS A 175 8.87 -21.95 -6.50
N ASN A 176 8.29 -20.92 -7.14
CA ASN A 176 8.16 -20.74 -8.59
C ASN A 176 7.30 -21.77 -9.35
N ASN A 177 6.63 -22.70 -8.67
CA ASN A 177 5.87 -23.80 -9.28
C ASN A 177 4.34 -23.66 -9.19
N TYR A 178 3.83 -22.56 -8.62
CA TYR A 178 2.40 -22.30 -8.52
C TYR A 178 2.01 -20.92 -9.05
N ILE A 179 0.74 -20.79 -9.40
CA ILE A 179 0.05 -19.54 -9.73
C ILE A 179 -1.06 -19.33 -8.70
N VAL A 180 -1.35 -18.07 -8.38
CA VAL A 180 -2.51 -17.68 -7.57
C VAL A 180 -3.48 -16.92 -8.44
N GLU A 181 -4.74 -17.36 -8.47
CA GLU A 181 -5.83 -16.66 -9.13
C GLU A 181 -6.81 -16.12 -8.09
N MET A 182 -7.19 -14.85 -8.25
CA MET A 182 -8.16 -14.19 -7.40
C MET A 182 -9.52 -14.22 -8.08
N GLY A 183 -10.43 -14.93 -7.43
CA GLY A 183 -11.75 -15.18 -7.92
C GLY A 183 -12.77 -14.08 -7.73
N LYS A 184 -13.75 -14.02 -8.64
CA LYS A 184 -15.01 -13.31 -8.42
C LYS A 184 -16.07 -14.35 -8.08
N GLY A 185 -16.49 -14.43 -6.83
CA GLY A 185 -17.77 -15.06 -6.51
C GLY A 185 -18.90 -14.11 -6.89
N ASN A 186 -20.11 -14.65 -6.91
CA ASN A 186 -21.28 -14.06 -7.54
C ASN A 186 -21.61 -12.62 -7.09
N GLU A 187 -21.11 -12.13 -5.96
CA GLU A 187 -21.47 -10.78 -5.48
C GLU A 187 -20.34 -9.94 -4.86
N LYS A 188 -19.08 -10.42 -4.73
CA LYS A 188 -17.96 -9.62 -4.21
C LYS A 188 -16.62 -9.98 -4.88
N GLU A 189 -15.81 -8.95 -5.20
CA GLU A 189 -14.41 -9.16 -5.60
C GLU A 189 -13.64 -9.93 -4.52
N ASN A 190 -12.87 -10.96 -4.92
CA ASN A 190 -12.00 -11.78 -4.06
C ASN A 190 -12.70 -12.73 -3.08
N SER A 191 -13.88 -13.30 -3.42
CA SER A 191 -14.52 -14.28 -2.53
C SER A 191 -13.72 -15.60 -2.41
N TYR A 192 -12.91 -15.94 -3.42
CA TYR A 192 -12.01 -17.09 -3.39
C TYR A 192 -10.59 -16.75 -3.84
N VAL A 193 -9.62 -17.49 -3.30
CA VAL A 193 -8.21 -17.48 -3.71
C VAL A 193 -7.84 -18.88 -4.19
N ALA A 194 -7.61 -19.07 -5.48
CA ALA A 194 -7.25 -20.36 -6.06
C ALA A 194 -5.73 -20.49 -6.21
N PHE A 195 -5.20 -21.67 -5.89
CA PHE A 195 -3.81 -22.05 -6.12
C PHE A 195 -3.77 -23.10 -7.22
N CYS A 196 -2.96 -22.86 -8.24
CA CYS A 196 -2.83 -23.77 -9.40
C CYS A 196 -1.37 -24.18 -9.62
N ALA A 197 -1.14 -25.42 -10.04
CA ALA A 197 0.15 -25.89 -10.54
C ALA A 197 0.49 -25.12 -11.81
N LYS A 198 1.64 -24.45 -11.80
CA LYS A 198 1.98 -23.43 -12.80
C LYS A 198 2.06 -24.01 -14.22
N GLU A 199 2.71 -25.16 -14.39
CA GLU A 199 2.91 -25.72 -15.73
C GLU A 199 1.60 -26.23 -16.33
N CYS A 200 0.76 -26.94 -15.55
CA CYS A 200 -0.57 -27.34 -16.00
C CYS A 200 -1.43 -26.13 -16.40
N TYR A 201 -1.45 -25.10 -15.56
CA TYR A 201 -2.22 -23.89 -15.83
C TYR A 201 -1.74 -23.13 -17.06
N ASN A 202 -0.44 -23.11 -17.31
CA ASN A 202 0.11 -22.47 -18.50
C ASN A 202 -0.32 -23.17 -19.79
N GLN A 203 -0.32 -24.51 -19.80
CA GLN A 203 -0.65 -25.32 -20.98
C GLN A 203 -2.15 -25.36 -21.26
N THR A 204 -2.98 -25.67 -20.26
CA THR A 204 -4.40 -26.00 -20.46
C THR A 204 -5.36 -25.13 -19.65
N LYS A 205 -4.85 -24.22 -18.81
CA LYS A 205 -5.63 -23.44 -17.82
C LYS A 205 -6.27 -24.31 -16.72
N LEU A 206 -5.90 -25.59 -16.65
CA LEU A 206 -6.23 -26.49 -15.53
C LEU A 206 -5.15 -26.39 -14.44
N GLY A 207 -4.97 -27.45 -13.66
CA GLY A 207 -3.96 -27.54 -12.61
C GLY A 207 -4.43 -26.98 -11.28
N TRP A 208 -5.73 -26.85 -11.04
CA TRP A 208 -6.26 -26.34 -9.77
C TRP A 208 -5.88 -27.28 -8.62
N LEU A 209 -5.12 -26.80 -7.63
CA LEU A 209 -4.69 -27.61 -6.47
C LEU A 209 -5.69 -27.50 -5.32
N PHE A 210 -6.10 -26.27 -5.00
CA PHE A 210 -7.15 -25.97 -4.02
C PHE A 210 -7.54 -24.48 -4.12
N SER A 211 -8.65 -24.12 -3.51
CA SER A 211 -9.07 -22.72 -3.30
C SER A 211 -9.34 -22.47 -1.82
N ILE A 212 -9.07 -21.25 -1.33
CA ILE A 212 -9.60 -20.76 -0.05
C ILE A 212 -10.82 -19.88 -0.34
N GLY A 213 -12.01 -20.38 -0.03
CA GLY A 213 -13.27 -19.65 -0.07
C GLY A 213 -13.59 -18.97 1.25
N ARG A 214 -14.34 -17.86 1.17
CA ARG A 214 -14.83 -17.09 2.33
C ARG A 214 -16.34 -17.13 2.36
N PHE A 215 -16.90 -17.59 3.48
CA PHE A 215 -18.33 -17.74 3.66
C PHE A 215 -18.79 -17.02 4.93
N THR A 216 -19.89 -16.27 4.82
CA THR A 216 -20.55 -15.61 5.98
C THR A 216 -21.74 -16.42 6.50
N ASP A 217 -22.00 -17.56 5.88
CA ASP A 217 -23.06 -18.51 6.18
C ASP A 217 -22.51 -19.94 6.08
N GLU A 218 -23.41 -20.93 6.15
CA GLU A 218 -23.09 -22.35 6.06
C GLU A 218 -23.21 -22.94 4.64
N SER A 219 -23.36 -22.10 3.60
CA SER A 219 -23.53 -22.58 2.21
C SER A 219 -22.35 -23.41 1.70
N TYR A 220 -21.17 -23.30 2.33
CA TYR A 220 -20.02 -24.14 2.03
C TYR A 220 -20.25 -25.63 2.29
N GLN A 221 -21.26 -26.00 3.08
CA GLN A 221 -21.60 -27.41 3.33
C GLN A 221 -22.13 -28.12 2.08
N GLU A 222 -22.55 -27.38 1.05
CA GLU A 222 -23.00 -27.92 -0.22
C GLU A 222 -21.85 -28.20 -1.20
N LEU A 223 -20.60 -27.86 -0.83
CA LEU A 223 -19.43 -28.08 -1.69
C LEU A 223 -19.07 -29.57 -1.78
N PRO A 224 -18.61 -30.04 -2.95
CA PRO A 224 -18.39 -31.47 -3.18
C PRO A 224 -17.16 -32.03 -2.46
N ASP A 225 -16.07 -31.27 -2.37
CA ASP A 225 -14.88 -31.63 -1.57
C ASP A 225 -14.30 -30.37 -0.91
N TYR A 226 -14.37 -30.34 0.43
CA TYR A 226 -13.93 -29.19 1.21
C TYR A 226 -13.41 -29.55 2.61
N GLU A 227 -12.71 -28.60 3.22
CA GLU A 227 -12.24 -28.65 4.61
C GLU A 227 -12.39 -27.26 5.23
N LEU A 228 -13.11 -27.14 6.34
CA LEU A 228 -13.16 -25.90 7.12
C LEU A 228 -11.80 -25.73 7.81
N VAL A 229 -11.02 -24.74 7.37
CA VAL A 229 -9.64 -24.53 7.84
C VAL A 229 -9.51 -23.36 8.81
N GLY A 230 -10.54 -22.55 8.95
CA GLY A 230 -10.49 -21.37 9.80
C GLY A 230 -11.85 -20.72 10.03
N MET A 231 -12.01 -20.08 11.19
CA MET A 231 -13.16 -19.25 11.48
C MET A 231 -12.73 -18.05 12.31
N TRP A 232 -12.83 -16.86 11.75
CA TRP A 232 -12.55 -15.61 12.47
C TRP A 232 -13.39 -14.47 11.90
N ASN A 233 -13.71 -13.49 12.76
CA ASN A 233 -14.51 -12.31 12.40
C ASN A 233 -15.87 -12.64 11.75
N GLY A 234 -16.50 -13.76 12.12
CA GLY A 234 -17.76 -14.21 11.54
C GLY A 234 -17.66 -14.68 10.08
N VAL A 235 -16.44 -15.00 9.61
CA VAL A 235 -16.18 -15.56 8.29
C VAL A 235 -15.58 -16.96 8.45
N SER A 236 -16.19 -17.93 7.77
CA SER A 236 -15.67 -19.28 7.59
C SER A 236 -14.73 -19.32 6.40
N TYR A 237 -13.50 -19.79 6.65
CA TYR A 237 -12.47 -19.98 5.64
C TYR A 237 -12.39 -21.46 5.29
N VAL A 238 -12.70 -21.77 4.04
CA VAL A 238 -12.92 -23.15 3.59
C VAL A 238 -11.93 -23.46 2.48
N ALA A 239 -11.12 -24.49 2.67
CA ALA A 239 -10.32 -25.06 1.60
C ALA A 239 -11.21 -25.94 0.72
N ILE A 240 -11.23 -25.69 -0.59
CA ILE A 240 -12.03 -26.39 -1.59
C ILE A 240 -11.07 -27.12 -2.52
N PHE A 241 -11.31 -28.40 -2.80
CA PHE A 241 -10.39 -29.25 -3.55
C PHE A 241 -10.99 -29.67 -4.90
N PRO A 242 -10.14 -29.96 -5.91
CA PRO A 242 -10.59 -30.50 -7.19
C PRO A 242 -11.17 -31.90 -7.03
N THR A 243 -12.31 -32.14 -7.67
CA THR A 243 -12.90 -33.49 -7.83
C THR A 243 -12.52 -34.14 -9.15
N ASP A 244 -12.22 -33.34 -10.17
CA ASP A 244 -11.87 -33.79 -11.52
C ASP A 244 -10.35 -33.80 -11.75
N VAL A 245 -9.92 -34.52 -12.80
CA VAL A 245 -8.51 -34.57 -13.21
C VAL A 245 -8.01 -33.19 -13.64
N GLN A 246 -6.93 -32.72 -13.01
CA GLN A 246 -6.40 -31.36 -13.21
C GLN A 246 -5.18 -31.27 -14.12
N PHE A 247 -4.72 -32.40 -14.63
CA PHE A 247 -3.54 -32.51 -15.50
C PHE A 247 -3.86 -33.25 -16.79
N ASP A 248 -5.11 -33.15 -17.26
CA ASP A 248 -5.47 -33.70 -18.57
C ASP A 248 -4.92 -32.83 -19.70
N GLY A 249 -4.46 -33.46 -20.78
CA GLY A 249 -3.90 -32.80 -21.96
C GLY A 249 -2.57 -32.05 -21.76
N VAL A 250 -1.86 -32.27 -20.65
CA VAL A 250 -0.56 -31.64 -20.35
C VAL A 250 0.60 -32.63 -20.56
N THR A 251 1.84 -32.12 -20.63
CA THR A 251 3.03 -32.98 -20.70
C THR A 251 3.27 -33.77 -19.41
N GLU A 252 4.01 -34.88 -19.49
CA GLU A 252 4.36 -35.71 -18.33
C GLU A 252 5.07 -34.90 -17.23
N GLU A 253 5.92 -33.93 -17.60
CA GLU A 253 6.61 -33.06 -16.65
C GLU A 253 5.64 -32.14 -15.89
N ALA A 254 4.64 -31.61 -16.58
CA ALA A 254 3.60 -30.77 -15.98
C ALA A 254 2.74 -31.60 -15.02
N ALA A 255 2.34 -32.81 -15.43
CA ALA A 255 1.60 -33.74 -14.57
C ALA A 255 2.42 -34.13 -13.32
N ALA A 256 3.73 -34.42 -13.49
CA ALA A 256 4.63 -34.71 -12.38
C ALA A 256 4.80 -33.52 -11.42
N GLN A 257 4.85 -32.29 -11.95
CA GLN A 257 4.87 -31.08 -11.12
C GLN A 257 3.58 -30.97 -10.29
N TYR A 258 2.41 -31.13 -10.92
CA TYR A 258 1.12 -31.10 -10.23
C TYR A 258 1.11 -32.11 -9.08
N GLN A 259 1.42 -33.37 -9.36
CA GLN A 259 1.44 -34.45 -8.35
C GLN A 259 2.42 -34.17 -7.20
N LYS A 260 3.57 -33.52 -7.50
CA LYS A 260 4.54 -33.15 -6.48
C LYS A 260 4.00 -32.07 -5.54
N LEU A 261 3.26 -31.08 -6.05
CA LEU A 261 2.66 -30.03 -5.24
C LEU A 261 1.48 -30.58 -4.42
N ASP A 262 0.64 -31.39 -5.06
CA ASP A 262 -0.57 -31.99 -4.50
C ASP A 262 -0.30 -32.76 -3.19
N LYS A 263 0.80 -33.51 -3.13
CA LYS A 263 1.27 -34.23 -1.92
C LYS A 263 1.40 -33.38 -0.65
N SER A 264 1.49 -32.06 -0.79
CA SER A 264 1.65 -31.12 0.32
C SER A 264 0.47 -30.17 0.51
N VAL A 265 -0.57 -30.25 -0.32
CA VAL A 265 -1.75 -29.37 -0.28
C VAL A 265 -2.41 -29.39 1.09
N LYS A 266 -2.71 -30.57 1.65
CA LYS A 266 -3.34 -30.69 2.97
C LYS A 266 -2.50 -30.05 4.09
N LYS A 267 -1.18 -30.11 4.01
CA LYS A 267 -0.29 -29.44 4.98
C LYS A 267 -0.31 -27.92 4.81
N VAL A 268 -0.37 -27.44 3.57
CA VAL A 268 -0.47 -26.02 3.24
C VAL A 268 -1.77 -25.44 3.77
N VAL A 269 -2.94 -26.02 3.45
CA VAL A 269 -4.24 -25.46 3.84
C VAL A 269 -4.43 -25.42 5.36
N ARG A 270 -3.92 -26.42 6.09
CA ARG A 270 -3.96 -26.46 7.56
C ARG A 270 -3.02 -25.48 8.24
N SER A 271 -2.10 -24.87 7.49
CA SER A 271 -1.21 -23.83 8.03
C SER A 271 -1.85 -22.44 7.99
N ILE A 272 -3.13 -22.35 7.61
CA ILE A 272 -3.84 -21.09 7.52
C ILE A 272 -3.83 -20.36 8.88
N ALA A 273 -3.60 -19.06 8.82
CA ALA A 273 -3.61 -18.19 9.99
C ALA A 273 -4.10 -16.80 9.58
N PRO A 274 -4.76 -16.04 10.49
CA PRO A 274 -5.17 -14.65 10.23
C PRO A 274 -3.98 -13.70 9.97
#